data_AF-A0A2T1M394-F1
#
_entry.id   AF-A0A2T1M394-F1
#
_cell.length_a   1.000
_cell.length_b   1.000
_cell.length_c   1.000
_cell.angle_alpha   90.00
_cell.angle_beta   90.00
_cell.angle_gamma   90.00
#
_symmetry.space_group_name_H-M   'P 1'
#
loop_
_entity.id
_entity.type
_entity.pdbx_description
1 polymer ?
#
loop_
_entity_poly.entity_id
_entity_poly.type
_entity_poly.pdbx_seq_one_letter_code
_entity_poly.pdbx_strand_id
1 'polypeptide(L)'
;MLSYKLNIDKKSEIDPHLNILKRLDTLIDQYLTPQILCTRLEDLPIQFKNPQPRPWQPIHWQNINPEQVIGIELEVFLSILIGAIETEEPIRGYTQTSRQYLEPIHPQLARFVGGIAAPDGTMLELGLWEKEERQHAPALIKIYKQLTGKQPTFSLHTPKTYQPLDHPYDDLYRHGLHRVITEYSAVCLYLWLMAHTTSTLQQVFAELLQDEINHMTKFWGFGLWLFPESYLSRIKHSLHGIIIRQNATKASHIQSTTHLFRTFRRMMGVLNWNGWSWYHRLELVYTFIKVLHLLWRWSKNLTPEYLKQLFVTEY
;
A
#
# COMPACT_ATOMS: atom_id res chain seq x y z
N MET A 1 27.00 -4.96 58.16
CA MET A 1 26.94 -5.99 57.10
C MET A 1 25.49 -6.23 56.70
N LEU A 2 24.96 -5.44 55.77
CA LEU A 2 23.63 -5.65 55.19
C LEU A 2 23.82 -6.10 53.74
N SER A 3 23.67 -7.41 53.53
CA SER A 3 23.76 -8.07 52.23
C SER A 3 22.50 -7.79 51.41
N TYR A 4 22.59 -6.88 50.45
CA TYR A 4 21.62 -6.79 49.36
C TYR A 4 21.80 -8.02 48.45
N LYS A 5 20.95 -9.04 48.64
CA LYS A 5 20.76 -10.09 47.63
C LYS A 5 19.94 -9.50 46.48
N LEU A 6 20.63 -9.13 45.40
CA LEU A 6 20.02 -8.92 44.10
C LEU A 6 19.41 -10.25 43.65
N ASN A 7 18.08 -10.31 43.68
CA ASN A 7 17.30 -11.43 43.18
C ASN A 7 17.33 -11.36 41.64
N ILE A 8 18.38 -11.90 41.04
CA ILE A 8 18.49 -12.08 39.59
C ILE A 8 17.73 -13.36 39.25
N ASP A 9 16.40 -13.25 39.17
CA ASP A 9 15.58 -14.28 38.56
C ASP A 9 14.41 -13.62 37.82
N LYS A 10 14.77 -12.84 36.79
CA LYS A 10 13.88 -12.58 35.66
C LYS A 10 14.47 -13.30 34.46
N LYS A 11 13.95 -14.48 34.15
CA LYS A 11 13.99 -15.00 32.78
C LYS A 11 13.60 -13.84 31.87
N SER A 12 14.49 -13.48 30.96
CA SER A 12 14.27 -12.42 29.99
C SER A 12 13.10 -12.78 29.09
N GLU A 13 11.89 -12.39 29.47
CA GLU A 13 10.81 -12.20 28.50
C GLU A 13 11.32 -11.16 27.52
N ILE A 14 11.69 -11.62 26.33
CA ILE A 14 12.04 -10.76 25.20
C ILE A 14 10.83 -9.86 24.97
N ASP A 15 11.06 -8.54 25.00
CA ASP A 15 10.05 -7.51 24.75
C ASP A 15 9.15 -7.92 23.56
N PRO A 16 7.82 -8.06 23.75
CA PRO A 16 6.90 -8.41 22.67
C PRO A 16 7.08 -7.59 21.40
N HIS A 17 7.45 -6.31 21.51
CA HIS A 17 7.72 -5.43 20.37
C HIS A 17 8.98 -5.83 19.60
N LEU A 18 10.03 -6.30 20.29
CA LEU A 18 11.23 -6.80 19.63
C LEU A 18 10.95 -8.07 18.81
N ASN A 19 9.98 -8.88 19.24
CA ASN A 19 9.53 -10.04 18.46
C ASN A 19 8.74 -9.61 17.21
N ILE A 20 7.90 -8.57 17.30
CA ILE A 20 7.20 -8.01 16.14
C ILE A 20 8.18 -7.42 15.13
N LEU A 21 9.20 -6.68 15.56
CA LEU A 21 10.21 -6.13 14.65
C LEU A 21 11.00 -7.23 13.90
N LYS A 22 11.35 -8.33 14.58
CA LYS A 22 11.98 -9.50 13.92
C LYS A 22 11.06 -10.17 12.92
N ARG A 23 9.77 -10.28 13.24
CA ARG A 23 8.75 -10.80 12.31
C ARG A 23 8.62 -9.89 11.09
N LEU A 24 8.61 -8.58 11.29
CA LEU A 24 8.61 -7.59 10.20
C LEU A 24 9.83 -7.74 9.29
N ASP A 25 11.04 -7.82 9.85
CA ASP A 25 12.24 -8.02 9.04
C ASP A 25 12.16 -9.32 8.22
N THR A 26 11.71 -10.42 8.85
CA THR A 26 11.51 -11.71 8.15
C THR A 26 10.50 -11.61 7.01
N LEU A 27 9.36 -10.94 7.24
CA LEU A 27 8.32 -10.75 6.23
C LEU A 27 8.80 -9.85 5.09
N ILE A 28 9.53 -8.78 5.39
CA ILE A 28 10.13 -7.90 4.37
C ILE A 28 11.11 -8.70 3.51
N ASP A 29 12.01 -9.46 4.13
CA ASP A 29 12.99 -10.28 3.41
C ASP A 29 12.34 -11.38 2.58
N GLN A 30 11.17 -11.88 3.00
CA GLN A 30 10.41 -12.90 2.27
C GLN A 30 9.65 -12.34 1.06
N TYR A 31 8.98 -11.19 1.22
CA TYR A 31 8.01 -10.69 0.22
C TYR A 31 8.55 -9.59 -0.68
N LEU A 32 9.58 -8.85 -0.27
CA LEU A 32 10.08 -7.68 -0.98
C LEU A 32 11.50 -7.84 -1.53
N THR A 33 11.93 -9.06 -1.86
CA THR A 33 13.24 -9.23 -2.50
C THR A 33 13.32 -8.49 -3.85
N PRO A 34 14.49 -7.98 -4.26
CA PRO A 34 14.66 -7.37 -5.58
C PRO A 34 14.20 -8.27 -6.73
N GLN A 35 14.37 -9.59 -6.59
CA GLN A 35 13.92 -10.57 -7.56
C GLN A 35 12.39 -10.56 -7.70
N ILE A 36 11.66 -10.60 -6.57
CA ILE A 36 10.19 -10.51 -6.60
C ILE A 36 9.75 -9.21 -7.27
N LEU A 37 10.34 -8.08 -6.88
CA LEU A 37 9.99 -6.77 -7.46
C LEU A 37 10.28 -6.72 -8.97
N CYS A 38 11.42 -7.23 -9.44
CA CYS A 38 11.69 -7.31 -10.87
C CYS A 38 10.66 -8.19 -11.59
N THR A 39 10.39 -9.40 -11.08
CA THR A 39 9.40 -10.31 -11.70
C THR A 39 8.02 -9.67 -11.81
N ARG A 40 7.54 -8.96 -10.76
CA ARG A 40 6.24 -8.26 -10.83
C ARG A 40 6.22 -7.14 -11.87
N LEU A 41 7.36 -6.49 -12.09
CA LEU A 41 7.49 -5.44 -13.09
C LEU A 41 7.56 -6.03 -14.52
N GLU A 42 8.28 -7.14 -14.70
CA GLU A 42 8.43 -7.88 -15.96
C GLU A 42 7.13 -8.55 -16.43
N ASP A 43 6.21 -8.87 -15.51
CA ASP A 43 4.88 -9.40 -15.85
C ASP A 43 4.00 -8.36 -16.57
N LEU A 44 4.32 -7.06 -16.49
CA LEU A 44 3.44 -6.00 -16.97
C LEU A 44 3.13 -6.07 -18.48
N PRO A 45 4.12 -6.24 -19.40
CA PRO A 45 3.83 -6.40 -20.83
C PRO A 45 2.96 -7.62 -21.15
N ILE A 46 3.10 -8.71 -20.39
CA ILE A 46 2.28 -9.92 -20.54
C ILE A 46 0.84 -9.60 -20.14
N GLN A 47 0.65 -8.87 -19.03
CA GLN A 47 -0.66 -8.49 -18.53
C GLN A 47 -1.36 -7.43 -19.40
N PHE A 48 -0.62 -6.59 -20.12
CA PHE A 48 -1.22 -5.74 -21.16
C PHE A 48 -1.86 -6.57 -22.28
N LYS A 49 -1.25 -7.70 -22.65
CA LYS A 49 -1.76 -8.60 -23.69
C LYS A 49 -2.88 -9.49 -23.18
N ASN A 50 -2.74 -10.04 -21.96
CA ASN A 50 -3.69 -10.97 -21.37
C ASN A 50 -3.94 -10.62 -19.88
N PRO A 51 -4.86 -9.67 -19.61
CA PRO A 51 -5.10 -9.18 -18.25
C PRO A 51 -5.91 -10.19 -17.41
N GLN A 52 -5.20 -11.07 -16.70
CA GLN A 52 -5.79 -12.06 -15.77
C GLN A 52 -5.44 -11.73 -14.31
N PRO A 53 -6.45 -11.65 -13.41
CA PRO A 53 -6.20 -11.43 -12.00
C PRO A 53 -5.44 -12.61 -11.41
N ARG A 54 -4.51 -12.32 -10.50
CA ARG A 54 -3.84 -13.38 -9.73
C ARG A 54 -4.88 -14.18 -8.95
N PRO A 55 -4.90 -15.53 -9.07
CA PRO A 55 -5.74 -16.34 -8.21
C PRO A 55 -5.19 -16.32 -6.78
N TRP A 56 -6.04 -16.00 -5.81
CA TRP A 56 -5.70 -16.16 -4.40
C TRP A 56 -5.66 -17.64 -4.02
N GLN A 57 -4.78 -18.01 -3.10
CA GLN A 57 -4.84 -19.34 -2.51
C GLN A 57 -6.18 -19.55 -1.78
N PRO A 58 -6.72 -20.78 -1.72
CA PRO A 58 -7.94 -21.06 -0.97
C PRO A 58 -7.79 -20.65 0.50
N ILE A 59 -8.77 -19.90 1.02
CA ILE A 59 -8.81 -19.40 2.39
C ILE A 59 -9.90 -20.16 3.17
N HIS A 60 -9.51 -20.84 4.24
CA HIS A 60 -10.44 -21.49 5.17
C HIS A 60 -11.00 -20.49 6.19
N TRP A 61 -11.88 -19.60 5.72
CA TRP A 61 -12.38 -18.43 6.49
C TRP A 61 -12.89 -18.73 7.90
N GLN A 62 -13.49 -19.90 8.11
CA GLN A 62 -13.99 -20.39 9.39
C GLN A 62 -12.90 -20.68 10.44
N ASN A 63 -11.62 -20.75 10.02
CA ASN A 63 -10.49 -20.92 10.93
C ASN A 63 -9.98 -19.57 11.49
N ILE A 64 -10.54 -18.44 11.03
CA ILE A 64 -10.17 -17.12 11.53
C ILE A 64 -10.80 -16.91 12.90
N ASN A 65 -9.98 -16.56 13.89
CA ASN A 65 -10.44 -16.30 15.25
C ASN A 65 -9.60 -15.22 15.95
N PRO A 66 -10.11 -14.59 17.03
CA PRO A 66 -9.43 -13.51 17.73
C PRO A 66 -8.03 -13.83 18.26
N GLU A 67 -7.73 -15.07 18.63
CA GLU A 67 -6.42 -15.47 19.18
C GLU A 67 -5.30 -15.38 18.13
N GLN A 68 -5.66 -15.31 16.85
CA GLN A 68 -4.71 -15.12 15.77
C GLN A 68 -4.17 -13.68 15.67
N VAL A 69 -4.78 -12.72 16.38
CA VAL A 69 -4.27 -11.35 16.53
C VAL A 69 -3.31 -11.30 17.72
N ILE A 70 -2.09 -10.84 17.50
CA ILE A 70 -1.01 -10.88 18.51
C ILE A 70 -0.29 -9.53 18.61
N GLY A 71 0.25 -9.23 19.80
CA GLY A 71 1.07 -8.02 20.03
C GLY A 71 0.32 -6.69 19.86
N ILE A 72 -1.00 -6.74 19.67
CA ILE A 72 -1.90 -5.60 19.57
C ILE A 72 -3.26 -5.98 20.15
N GLU A 73 -3.93 -5.01 20.76
CA GLU A 73 -5.30 -5.14 21.23
C GLU A 73 -6.26 -5.33 20.05
N LEU A 74 -7.19 -6.27 20.18
CA LEU A 74 -8.16 -6.59 19.12
C LEU A 74 -8.98 -5.36 18.69
N GLU A 75 -9.38 -4.50 19.61
CA GLU A 75 -10.15 -3.29 19.28
C GLU A 75 -9.37 -2.31 18.41
N VAL A 76 -8.07 -2.15 18.67
CA VAL A 76 -7.19 -1.33 17.83
C VAL A 76 -7.07 -1.99 16.46
N PHE A 77 -6.80 -3.29 16.40
CA PHE A 77 -6.75 -4.04 15.15
C PHE A 77 -8.03 -3.90 14.31
N LEU A 78 -9.20 -4.04 14.92
CA LEU A 78 -10.50 -3.87 14.26
C LEU A 78 -10.71 -2.44 13.75
N SER A 79 -10.24 -1.43 14.48
CA SER A 79 -10.29 -0.02 14.03
C SER A 79 -9.42 0.20 12.79
N ILE A 80 -8.27 -0.47 12.72
CA ILE A 80 -7.37 -0.44 11.56
C ILE A 80 -8.04 -1.11 10.36
N LEU A 81 -8.73 -2.24 10.55
CA LEU A 81 -9.49 -2.89 9.48
C LEU A 81 -10.57 -1.97 8.90
N ILE A 82 -11.32 -1.27 9.76
CA ILE A 82 -12.31 -0.28 9.30
C ILE A 82 -11.64 0.77 8.42
N GLY A 83 -10.52 1.33 8.87
CA GLY A 83 -9.79 2.31 8.09
C GLY A 83 -9.24 1.77 6.76
N ALA A 84 -8.79 0.52 6.73
CA ALA A 84 -8.38 -0.14 5.49
C ALA A 84 -9.57 -0.27 4.53
N ILE A 85 -10.74 -0.73 5.00
CA ILE A 85 -11.97 -0.82 4.18
C ILE A 85 -12.37 0.54 3.60
N GLU A 86 -12.30 1.62 4.39
CA GLU A 86 -12.58 2.98 3.93
C GLU A 86 -11.59 3.49 2.87
N THR A 87 -10.38 2.92 2.84
CA THR A 87 -9.35 3.26 1.85
C THR A 87 -9.54 2.50 0.55
N GLU A 88 -9.99 1.25 0.63
CA GLU A 88 -10.32 0.40 -0.52
C GLU A 88 -11.58 0.87 -1.27
N GLU A 89 -12.54 1.45 -0.54
CA GLU A 89 -13.82 1.88 -1.13
C GLU A 89 -13.88 3.40 -1.42
N PRO A 90 -14.51 3.84 -2.54
CA PRO A 90 -15.04 3.03 -3.63
C PRO A 90 -14.02 2.84 -4.76
N ILE A 91 -13.55 1.60 -4.91
CA ILE A 91 -12.46 1.24 -5.83
C ILE A 91 -12.74 1.63 -7.28
N ARG A 92 -14.01 1.53 -7.72
CA ARG A 92 -14.41 1.91 -9.08
C ARG A 92 -14.07 3.38 -9.37
N GLY A 93 -14.30 4.29 -8.44
CA GLY A 93 -13.99 5.70 -8.72
C GLY A 93 -12.50 5.97 -8.73
N TYR A 94 -11.73 5.31 -7.86
CA TYR A 94 -10.26 5.44 -7.85
C TYR A 94 -9.61 4.91 -9.13
N THR A 95 -10.11 3.80 -9.67
CA THR A 95 -9.67 3.20 -10.93
C THR A 95 -10.02 4.06 -12.13
N GLN A 96 -11.24 4.60 -12.20
CA GLN A 96 -11.64 5.48 -13.30
C GLN A 96 -10.87 6.80 -13.31
N THR A 97 -10.69 7.45 -12.15
CA THR A 97 -9.87 8.67 -12.07
C THR A 97 -8.44 8.40 -12.54
N SER A 98 -7.85 7.26 -12.16
CA SER A 98 -6.51 6.88 -12.58
C SER A 98 -6.42 6.59 -14.08
N ARG A 99 -7.41 5.89 -14.64
CA ARG A 99 -7.54 5.68 -16.09
C ARG A 99 -7.54 7.01 -16.85
N GLN A 100 -8.35 7.97 -16.41
CA GLN A 100 -8.48 9.27 -17.07
C GLN A 100 -7.19 10.09 -17.07
N TYR A 101 -6.39 10.03 -15.99
CA TYR A 101 -5.06 10.68 -15.98
C TYR A 101 -4.03 9.95 -16.87
N LEU A 102 -4.16 8.63 -17.02
CA LEU A 102 -3.22 7.82 -17.81
C LEU A 102 -3.53 7.83 -19.31
N GLU A 103 -4.80 7.91 -19.69
CA GLU A 103 -5.29 7.73 -21.07
C GLU A 103 -4.59 8.65 -22.09
N PRO A 104 -4.34 9.94 -21.83
CA PRO A 104 -3.67 10.83 -22.78
C PRO A 104 -2.18 10.51 -23.02
N ILE A 105 -1.54 9.74 -22.12
CA ILE A 105 -0.08 9.55 -22.11
C ILE A 105 0.29 8.09 -22.35
N HIS A 106 -0.43 7.16 -21.72
CA HIS A 106 -0.14 5.73 -21.80
C HIS A 106 -1.44 4.90 -21.82
N PRO A 107 -2.16 4.84 -22.96
CA PRO A 107 -3.45 4.17 -23.10
C PRO A 107 -3.46 2.71 -22.64
N GLN A 108 -2.37 1.96 -22.84
CA GLN A 108 -2.26 0.57 -22.40
C GLN A 108 -2.30 0.44 -20.87
N LEU A 109 -1.69 1.39 -20.16
CA LEU A 109 -1.68 1.40 -18.70
C LEU A 109 -3.01 1.94 -18.18
N ALA A 110 -3.63 2.89 -18.88
CA ALA A 110 -5.00 3.30 -18.60
C ALA A 110 -5.99 2.12 -18.68
N ARG A 111 -5.92 1.31 -19.75
CA ARG A 111 -6.70 0.07 -19.89
C ARG A 111 -6.38 -0.93 -18.80
N PHE A 112 -5.10 -1.16 -18.48
CA PHE A 112 -4.71 -2.03 -17.38
C PHE A 112 -5.32 -1.60 -16.04
N VAL A 113 -5.34 -0.29 -15.75
CA VAL A 113 -5.80 0.25 -14.47
C VAL A 113 -7.33 0.26 -14.36
N GLY A 114 -8.01 0.94 -15.28
CA GLY A 114 -9.46 1.16 -15.20
C GLY A 114 -10.26 0.60 -16.38
N GLY A 115 -9.62 -0.10 -17.30
CA GLY A 115 -10.30 -0.76 -18.41
C GLY A 115 -10.67 0.18 -19.55
N ILE A 116 -11.75 -0.14 -20.26
CA ILE A 116 -12.25 0.62 -21.41
C ILE A 116 -13.63 1.15 -21.06
N ALA A 117 -13.82 2.46 -21.23
CA ALA A 117 -15.10 3.12 -21.10
C ALA A 117 -15.55 3.67 -22.47
N ALA A 118 -16.83 3.56 -22.77
CA ALA A 118 -17.45 4.21 -23.92
C ALA A 118 -17.57 5.74 -23.67
N PRO A 119 -17.81 6.55 -24.73
CA PRO A 119 -17.92 8.01 -24.60
C PRO A 119 -19.03 8.49 -23.64
N ASP A 120 -20.08 7.70 -23.46
CA ASP A 120 -21.19 7.94 -22.52
C ASP A 120 -20.84 7.58 -21.05
N GLY A 121 -19.63 7.07 -20.80
CA GLY A 121 -19.17 6.60 -19.50
C GLY A 121 -19.49 5.15 -19.19
N THR A 122 -20.15 4.41 -20.11
CA THR A 122 -20.47 2.99 -19.92
C THR A 122 -19.19 2.15 -19.94
N MET A 123 -19.00 1.31 -18.92
CA MET A 123 -17.82 0.43 -18.85
C MET A 123 -17.96 -0.75 -19.81
N LEU A 124 -17.07 -0.83 -20.79
CA LEU A 124 -16.99 -1.92 -21.77
C LEU A 124 -16.09 -3.06 -21.27
N GLU A 125 -15.00 -2.71 -20.60
CA GLU A 125 -14.03 -3.66 -20.05
C GLU A 125 -13.56 -3.17 -18.67
N LEU A 126 -13.40 -4.09 -17.71
CA LEU A 126 -12.75 -3.78 -16.42
C LEU A 126 -11.24 -3.91 -16.55
N GLY A 127 -10.51 -2.94 -15.99
CA GLY A 127 -9.05 -3.03 -15.86
C GLY A 127 -8.64 -4.22 -14.99
N LEU A 128 -7.45 -4.76 -15.24
CA LEU A 128 -6.88 -5.83 -14.41
C LEU A 128 -6.70 -5.37 -12.97
N TRP A 129 -6.12 -4.19 -12.79
CA TRP A 129 -5.92 -3.62 -11.46
C TRP A 129 -7.24 -3.51 -10.69
N GLU A 130 -8.28 -2.97 -11.34
CA GLU A 130 -9.62 -2.92 -10.74
C GLU A 130 -10.19 -4.30 -10.38
N LYS A 131 -9.95 -5.33 -11.19
CA LYS A 131 -10.42 -6.69 -10.88
C LYS A 131 -9.75 -7.26 -9.63
N GLU A 132 -8.45 -6.99 -9.44
CA GLU A 132 -7.70 -7.43 -8.26
C GLU A 132 -8.19 -6.70 -7.01
N GLU A 133 -8.21 -5.36 -7.05
CA GLU A 133 -8.58 -4.49 -5.93
C GLU A 133 -10.01 -4.72 -5.39
N ARG A 134 -10.94 -5.13 -6.26
CA ARG A 134 -12.32 -5.48 -5.85
C ARG A 134 -12.39 -6.64 -4.85
N GLN A 135 -11.32 -7.40 -4.67
CA GLN A 135 -11.25 -8.49 -3.70
C GLN A 135 -10.87 -7.99 -2.30
N HIS A 136 -10.24 -6.81 -2.19
CA HIS A 136 -9.63 -6.33 -0.95
C HIS A 136 -10.67 -5.97 0.12
N ALA A 137 -11.56 -5.02 -0.17
CA ALA A 137 -12.60 -4.62 0.78
C ALA A 137 -13.48 -5.80 1.24
N PRO A 138 -13.98 -6.69 0.34
CA PRO A 138 -14.71 -7.89 0.76
C PRO A 138 -13.93 -8.80 1.69
N ALA A 139 -12.62 -8.99 1.46
CA ALA A 139 -11.77 -9.80 2.32
C ALA A 139 -11.63 -9.19 3.71
N LEU A 140 -11.38 -7.87 3.80
CA LEU A 140 -11.26 -7.13 5.05
C LEU A 140 -12.58 -7.13 5.85
N ILE A 141 -13.72 -6.91 5.18
CA ILE A 141 -15.06 -7.01 5.79
C ILE A 141 -15.29 -8.42 6.35
N LYS A 142 -14.87 -9.45 5.61
CA LYS A 142 -15.01 -10.84 6.05
C LYS A 142 -14.13 -11.16 7.24
N ILE A 143 -12.89 -10.66 7.29
CA ILE A 143 -12.05 -10.74 8.50
C ILE A 143 -12.79 -10.12 9.69
N TYR A 144 -13.24 -8.87 9.55
CA TYR A 144 -13.93 -8.16 10.62
C TYR A 144 -15.13 -8.97 11.14
N LYS A 145 -15.93 -9.54 10.24
CA LYS A 145 -17.08 -10.37 10.60
C LYS A 145 -16.68 -11.67 11.30
N GLN A 146 -15.58 -12.33 10.90
CA GLN A 146 -15.09 -13.53 11.60
C GLN A 146 -14.61 -13.21 13.01
N LEU A 147 -13.94 -12.07 13.19
CA LEU A 147 -13.39 -11.67 14.50
C LEU A 147 -14.47 -11.16 15.48
N THR A 148 -15.58 -10.60 14.98
CA THR A 148 -16.57 -9.91 15.81
C THR A 148 -17.97 -10.54 15.79
N GLY A 149 -18.27 -11.38 14.79
CA GLY A 149 -19.63 -11.84 14.48
C GLY A 149 -20.55 -10.76 13.89
N LYS A 150 -20.05 -9.54 13.66
CA LYS A 150 -20.85 -8.38 13.25
C LYS A 150 -20.43 -7.84 11.88
N GLN A 151 -21.33 -7.10 11.24
CA GLN A 151 -20.95 -6.30 10.07
C GLN A 151 -20.21 -5.04 10.52
N PRO A 152 -19.11 -4.65 9.85
CA PRO A 152 -18.45 -3.39 10.13
C PRO A 152 -19.33 -2.20 9.71
N THR A 153 -19.27 -1.12 10.47
CA THR A 153 -19.83 0.18 10.08
C THR A 153 -18.67 1.07 9.68
N PHE A 154 -18.71 1.60 8.46
CA PHE A 154 -17.66 2.44 7.90
C PHE A 154 -18.25 3.50 6.96
N SER A 155 -17.48 4.55 6.70
CA SER A 155 -17.90 5.67 5.87
C SER A 155 -17.38 5.54 4.44
N LEU A 156 -18.27 5.66 3.47
CA LEU A 156 -17.85 5.73 2.06
C LEU A 156 -17.35 7.13 1.74
N HIS A 157 -16.13 7.22 1.22
CA HIS A 157 -15.59 8.47 0.72
C HIS A 157 -15.98 8.69 -0.74
N THR A 158 -16.20 9.96 -1.12
CA THR A 158 -16.35 10.30 -2.53
C THR A 158 -14.96 10.38 -3.18
N PRO A 159 -14.70 9.60 -4.25
CA PRO A 159 -13.48 9.71 -5.01
C PRO A 159 -13.28 11.12 -5.54
N LYS A 160 -12.02 11.55 -5.58
CA LYS A 160 -11.69 12.76 -6.34
C LYS A 160 -11.98 12.49 -7.81
N THR A 161 -12.77 13.35 -8.42
CA THR A 161 -13.01 13.31 -9.86
C THR A 161 -11.75 13.73 -10.61
N TYR A 162 -11.61 13.25 -11.84
CA TYR A 162 -10.60 13.74 -12.75
C TYR A 162 -10.74 15.25 -12.93
N GLN A 163 -9.64 15.96 -12.68
CA GLN A 163 -9.53 17.40 -12.88
C GLN A 163 -8.36 17.62 -13.84
N PRO A 164 -8.61 17.60 -15.16
CA PRO A 164 -7.59 17.95 -16.14
C PRO A 164 -7.24 19.43 -15.97
N LEU A 165 -5.95 19.72 -15.90
CA LEU A 165 -5.38 21.00 -16.26
C LEU A 165 -4.89 20.93 -17.71
N ASP A 166 -4.40 22.05 -18.24
CA ASP A 166 -3.90 22.14 -19.63
C ASP A 166 -2.59 21.35 -19.87
N HIS A 167 -2.07 20.64 -18.85
CA HIS A 167 -0.79 19.95 -18.87
C HIS A 167 -0.93 18.48 -18.40
N PRO A 168 -1.39 17.57 -19.27
CA PRO A 168 -1.63 16.17 -18.92
C PRO A 168 -0.45 15.46 -18.25
N TYR A 169 0.78 15.83 -18.63
CA TYR A 169 2.00 15.25 -18.09
C TYR A 169 2.23 15.61 -16.62
N ASP A 170 2.05 16.87 -16.25
CA ASP A 170 2.18 17.35 -14.87
C ASP A 170 1.04 16.84 -14.00
N ASP A 171 -0.15 16.71 -14.58
CA ASP A 171 -1.32 16.14 -13.93
C ASP A 171 -1.12 14.67 -13.60
N LEU A 172 -0.67 13.89 -14.58
CA LEU A 172 -0.32 12.49 -14.37
C LEU A 172 0.83 12.34 -13.37
N TYR A 173 1.81 13.25 -13.37
CA TYR A 173 2.88 13.23 -12.38
C TYR A 173 2.34 13.34 -10.95
N ARG A 174 1.47 14.33 -10.70
CA ARG A 174 0.88 14.57 -9.37
C ARG A 174 -0.03 13.43 -8.93
N HIS A 175 -0.87 12.94 -9.84
CA HIS A 175 -1.76 11.81 -9.59
C HIS A 175 -0.97 10.50 -9.38
N GLY A 176 0.04 10.26 -10.21
CA GLY A 176 0.92 9.10 -10.12
C GLY A 176 1.68 9.04 -8.81
N LEU A 177 2.22 10.17 -8.33
CA LEU A 177 2.83 10.25 -7.00
C LEU A 177 1.83 9.89 -5.89
N HIS A 178 0.56 10.28 -6.02
CA HIS A 178 -0.48 9.87 -5.08
C HIS A 178 -0.72 8.36 -5.07
N ARG A 179 -0.85 7.73 -6.25
CA ARG A 179 -1.03 6.27 -6.35
C ARG A 179 0.15 5.51 -5.76
N VAL A 180 1.37 5.93 -6.07
CA VAL A 180 2.58 5.28 -5.55
C VAL A 180 2.63 5.34 -4.02
N ILE A 181 2.29 6.48 -3.42
CA ILE A 181 2.22 6.60 -1.96
C ILE A 181 1.10 5.72 -1.39
N THR A 182 -0.05 5.63 -2.06
CA THR A 182 -1.15 4.75 -1.64
C THR A 182 -0.73 3.28 -1.63
N GLU A 183 -0.22 2.73 -2.75
CA GLU A 183 0.14 1.29 -2.77
C GLU A 183 1.31 1.00 -1.84
N TYR A 184 2.34 1.88 -1.82
CA TYR A 184 3.44 1.75 -0.87
C TYR A 184 2.95 1.70 0.58
N SER A 185 1.92 2.49 0.89
CA SER A 185 1.38 2.51 2.23
C SER A 185 0.52 1.29 2.54
N ALA A 186 -0.23 0.78 1.57
CA ALA A 186 -0.95 -0.48 1.69
C ALA A 186 0.02 -1.66 1.90
N VAL A 187 1.11 -1.74 1.12
CA VAL A 187 2.20 -2.72 1.33
C VAL A 187 2.73 -2.67 2.76
N CYS A 188 3.06 -1.47 3.26
CA CYS A 188 3.60 -1.32 4.62
C CYS A 188 2.56 -1.68 5.69
N LEU A 189 1.30 -1.30 5.49
CA LEU A 189 0.21 -1.61 6.42
C LEU A 189 -0.06 -3.12 6.46
N TYR A 190 -0.14 -3.79 5.31
CA TYR A 190 -0.38 -5.23 5.26
C TYR A 190 0.79 -6.05 5.77
N LEU A 191 2.05 -5.64 5.54
CA LEU A 191 3.22 -6.23 6.22
C LEU A 191 3.12 -6.11 7.74
N TRP A 192 2.72 -4.94 8.23
CA TRP A 192 2.55 -4.71 9.66
C TRP A 192 1.40 -5.54 10.24
N LEU A 193 0.25 -5.61 9.56
CA LEU A 193 -0.87 -6.47 9.95
C LEU A 193 -0.49 -7.96 9.91
N MET A 194 0.32 -8.40 8.95
CA MET A 194 0.88 -9.75 8.92
C MET A 194 1.80 -10.01 10.13
N ALA A 195 2.62 -9.05 10.54
CA ALA A 195 3.46 -9.21 11.72
C ALA A 195 2.63 -9.39 12.99
N HIS A 196 1.46 -8.74 13.06
CA HIS A 196 0.50 -8.84 14.16
C HIS A 196 -0.57 -9.95 14.01
N THR A 197 -0.44 -10.82 13.01
CA THR A 197 -1.40 -11.92 12.80
C THR A 197 -0.71 -13.25 12.61
N THR A 198 -1.44 -14.36 12.77
CA THR A 198 -0.92 -15.71 12.55
C THR A 198 -1.89 -16.56 11.76
N SER A 199 -1.42 -17.73 11.31
CA SER A 199 -2.26 -18.79 10.72
C SER A 199 -3.11 -18.28 9.54
N THR A 200 -4.39 -18.67 9.45
CA THR A 200 -5.27 -18.30 8.35
C THR A 200 -5.49 -16.79 8.25
N LEU A 201 -5.52 -16.05 9.36
CA LEU A 201 -5.63 -14.59 9.30
C LEU A 201 -4.41 -13.95 8.62
N GLN A 202 -3.20 -14.41 8.95
CA GLN A 202 -1.98 -13.96 8.29
C GLN A 202 -1.96 -14.34 6.80
N GLN A 203 -2.52 -15.49 6.44
CA GLN A 203 -2.65 -15.91 5.03
C GLN A 203 -3.51 -14.92 4.23
N VAL A 204 -4.62 -14.42 4.78
CA VAL A 204 -5.46 -13.42 4.08
C VAL A 204 -4.64 -12.16 3.79
N PHE A 205 -3.89 -11.66 4.77
CA PHE A 205 -3.03 -10.49 4.55
C PHE A 205 -1.87 -10.77 3.61
N ALA A 206 -1.37 -12.00 3.53
CA ALA A 206 -0.38 -12.38 2.52
C ALA A 206 -0.93 -12.29 1.10
N GLU A 207 -2.21 -12.61 0.89
CA GLU A 207 -2.87 -12.45 -0.41
C GLU A 207 -3.03 -10.98 -0.78
N LEU A 208 -3.56 -10.16 0.15
CA LEU A 208 -3.66 -8.71 -0.02
C LEU A 208 -2.29 -8.08 -0.31
N LEU A 209 -1.28 -8.40 0.50
CA LEU A 209 0.08 -7.88 0.35
C LEU A 209 0.67 -8.20 -1.02
N GLN A 210 0.46 -9.41 -1.54
CA GLN A 210 1.00 -9.79 -2.85
C GLN A 210 0.42 -8.95 -3.99
N ASP A 211 -0.87 -8.61 -3.90
CA ASP A 211 -1.53 -7.73 -4.88
C ASP A 211 -0.97 -6.31 -4.76
N GLU A 212 -0.85 -5.78 -3.54
CA GLU A 212 -0.26 -4.45 -3.32
C GLU A 212 1.20 -4.34 -3.74
N ILE A 213 2.02 -5.37 -3.51
CA ILE A 213 3.41 -5.39 -3.98
C ILE A 213 3.43 -5.33 -5.51
N ASN A 214 2.56 -6.09 -6.16
CA ASN A 214 2.43 -6.11 -7.61
C ASN A 214 2.01 -4.72 -8.15
N HIS A 215 1.04 -4.05 -7.53
CA HIS A 215 0.58 -2.72 -7.93
C HIS A 215 1.63 -1.65 -7.67
N MET A 216 2.16 -1.59 -6.45
CA MET A 216 3.22 -0.68 -6.03
C MET A 216 4.41 -0.77 -6.98
N THR A 217 4.87 -1.98 -7.29
CA THR A 217 6.03 -2.19 -8.18
C THR A 217 5.80 -1.58 -9.56
N LYS A 218 4.61 -1.79 -10.14
CA LYS A 218 4.28 -1.28 -11.49
C LYS A 218 4.16 0.23 -11.51
N PHE A 219 3.45 0.82 -10.55
CA PHE A 219 3.35 2.28 -10.46
C PHE A 219 4.71 2.92 -10.14
N TRP A 220 5.55 2.24 -9.35
CA TRP A 220 6.90 2.68 -9.04
C TRP A 220 7.80 2.67 -10.29
N GLY A 221 7.85 1.54 -11.00
CA GLY A 221 8.61 1.40 -12.24
C GLY A 221 8.13 2.35 -13.34
N PHE A 222 6.82 2.53 -13.48
CA PHE A 222 6.23 3.47 -14.43
C PHE A 222 6.64 4.91 -14.13
N GLY A 223 6.62 5.30 -12.85
CA GLY A 223 7.04 6.63 -12.44
C GLY A 223 8.53 6.90 -12.61
N LEU A 224 9.39 5.89 -12.40
CA LEU A 224 10.81 5.96 -12.72
C LEU A 224 11.07 6.13 -14.21
N TRP A 225 10.33 5.38 -15.03
CA TRP A 225 10.43 5.43 -16.48
C TRP A 225 9.98 6.79 -17.02
N LEU A 226 8.80 7.24 -16.60
CA LEU A 226 8.19 8.46 -17.12
C LEU A 226 8.84 9.72 -16.55
N PHE A 227 9.32 9.72 -15.30
CA PHE A 227 9.81 10.94 -14.63
C PHE A 227 11.22 10.80 -14.02
N PRO A 228 12.24 10.37 -14.79
CA PRO A 228 13.53 9.91 -14.27
C PRO A 228 14.28 10.94 -13.39
N GLU A 229 14.22 12.23 -13.75
CA GLU A 229 14.99 13.29 -13.09
C GLU A 229 14.42 13.74 -11.73
N SER A 230 13.13 13.54 -11.49
CA SER A 230 12.44 14.12 -10.33
C SER A 230 11.68 13.13 -9.46
N TYR A 231 11.50 11.90 -9.93
CA TYR A 231 10.61 10.94 -9.27
C TYR A 231 11.11 10.55 -7.87
N LEU A 232 12.34 10.04 -7.77
CA LEU A 232 12.90 9.56 -6.50
C LEU A 232 13.07 10.67 -5.48
N SER A 233 13.52 11.85 -5.90
CA SER A 233 13.71 12.99 -5.00
C SER A 233 12.38 13.44 -4.40
N ARG A 234 11.29 13.49 -5.19
CA ARG A 234 9.97 13.90 -4.69
C ARG A 234 9.28 12.84 -3.85
N ILE A 235 9.42 11.55 -4.16
CA ILE A 235 8.95 10.49 -3.28
C ILE A 235 9.67 10.57 -1.94
N LYS A 236 11.01 10.67 -1.96
CA LYS A 236 11.81 10.81 -0.74
C LYS A 236 11.37 12.02 0.08
N HIS A 237 11.21 13.19 -0.54
CA HIS A 237 10.75 14.39 0.18
C HIS A 237 9.34 14.25 0.75
N SER A 238 8.43 13.60 0.03
CA SER A 238 7.06 13.37 0.48
C SER A 238 7.03 12.42 1.67
N LEU A 239 7.72 11.29 1.58
CA LEU A 239 7.83 10.29 2.65
C LEU A 239 8.65 10.78 3.86
N HIS A 240 9.67 11.61 3.64
CA HIS A 240 10.41 12.23 4.74
C HIS A 240 9.59 13.30 5.47
N GLY A 241 8.82 14.11 4.72
CA GLY A 241 7.86 15.06 5.31
C GLY A 241 6.79 14.36 6.15
N ILE A 242 6.38 13.17 5.72
CA ILE A 242 5.48 12.27 6.44
C ILE A 242 6.09 11.83 7.79
N ILE A 243 7.37 11.44 7.83
CA ILE A 243 8.04 10.96 9.04
C ILE A 243 8.30 12.09 10.05
N ILE A 244 8.62 13.30 9.58
CA ILE A 244 9.16 14.37 10.45
C ILE A 244 8.15 15.46 10.80
N ARG A 245 7.17 15.79 9.95
CA ARG A 245 6.32 16.98 10.16
C ARG A 245 4.94 16.63 10.68
N GLN A 246 4.81 16.41 11.98
CA GLN A 246 3.50 16.50 12.65
C GLN A 246 3.16 17.91 13.16
N ASN A 247 4.12 18.85 13.25
CA ASN A 247 3.92 20.14 13.96
C ASN A 247 4.45 21.42 13.26
N ALA A 248 4.27 21.61 11.95
CA ALA A 248 4.71 22.88 11.34
C ALA A 248 3.74 23.44 10.28
N THR A 249 2.99 24.46 10.69
CA THR A 249 2.41 25.48 9.82
C THR A 249 3.52 26.44 9.37
N LYS A 250 3.90 26.41 8.08
CA LYS A 250 4.37 27.59 7.34
C LYS A 250 4.49 27.33 5.86
N ALA A 251 3.98 28.28 5.09
CA ALA A 251 3.85 28.26 3.65
C ALA A 251 5.11 28.80 2.96
N SER A 252 5.46 28.16 1.84
CA SER A 252 5.73 28.74 0.51
C SER A 252 6.65 27.78 -0.27
N HIS A 253 6.42 27.66 -1.58
CA HIS A 253 7.06 26.74 -2.57
C HIS A 253 6.64 25.26 -2.66
N ILE A 254 5.59 24.82 -1.98
CA ILE A 254 5.30 23.38 -1.84
C ILE A 254 3.82 23.06 -2.09
N GLN A 255 3.33 23.15 -3.33
CA GLN A 255 1.96 22.73 -3.64
C GLN A 255 1.82 21.20 -3.78
N SER A 256 2.72 20.52 -4.51
CA SER A 256 2.60 19.04 -4.68
C SER A 256 2.81 18.24 -3.38
N THR A 257 3.78 18.62 -2.58
CA THR A 257 4.15 17.93 -1.33
C THR A 257 3.12 18.14 -0.21
N THR A 258 2.37 19.25 -0.22
CA THR A 258 1.27 19.48 0.74
C THR A 258 0.05 18.61 0.43
N HIS A 259 -0.22 18.29 -0.83
CA HIS A 259 -1.27 17.35 -1.21
C HIS A 259 -0.90 15.91 -0.84
N LEU A 260 0.34 15.47 -1.08
CA LEU A 260 0.81 14.12 -0.75
C LEU A 260 0.84 13.86 0.76
N PHE A 261 1.38 14.81 1.53
CA PHE A 261 1.32 14.76 3.00
C PHE A 261 -0.12 14.71 3.51
N ARG A 262 -1.06 15.45 2.87
CA ARG A 262 -2.48 15.40 3.23
C ARG A 262 -3.09 14.02 2.96
N THR A 263 -2.74 13.35 1.87
CA THR A 263 -3.23 11.98 1.61
C THR A 263 -2.72 10.99 2.63
N PHE A 264 -1.43 11.05 2.98
CA PHE A 264 -0.89 10.21 4.05
C PHE A 264 -1.55 10.53 5.40
N ARG A 265 -1.63 11.81 5.80
CA ARG A 265 -2.29 12.21 7.05
C ARG A 265 -3.75 11.77 7.09
N ARG A 266 -4.46 11.84 5.95
CA ARG A 266 -5.83 11.34 5.83
C ARG A 266 -5.86 9.84 6.06
N MET A 267 -5.01 9.08 5.38
CA MET A 267 -4.93 7.62 5.54
C MET A 267 -4.58 7.25 6.99
N MET A 268 -3.60 7.90 7.62
CA MET A 268 -3.31 7.69 9.05
C MET A 268 -4.49 8.09 9.96
N GLY A 269 -5.23 9.15 9.60
CA GLY A 269 -6.45 9.55 10.31
C GLY A 269 -7.54 8.48 10.23
N VAL A 270 -7.73 7.90 9.04
CA VAL A 270 -8.67 6.82 8.76
C VAL A 270 -8.29 5.53 9.52
N LEU A 271 -6.99 5.28 9.72
CA LEU A 271 -6.49 4.18 10.56
C LEU A 271 -6.62 4.42 12.08
N ASN A 272 -7.24 5.52 12.51
CA ASN A 272 -7.32 5.95 13.92
C ASN A 272 -5.93 6.06 14.60
N TRP A 273 -4.93 6.59 13.89
CA TRP A 273 -3.54 6.68 14.35
C TRP A 273 -3.39 7.27 15.77
N ASN A 274 -4.19 8.27 16.11
CA ASN A 274 -4.15 8.92 17.43
C ASN A 274 -4.57 8.00 18.58
N GLY A 275 -5.32 6.94 18.30
CA GLY A 275 -5.69 5.90 19.27
C GLY A 275 -4.61 4.84 19.49
N TRP A 276 -3.57 4.79 18.64
CA TRP A 276 -2.54 3.74 18.74
C TRP A 276 -1.56 4.02 19.87
N SER A 277 -1.02 2.96 20.47
CA SER A 277 0.14 3.07 21.36
C SER A 277 1.34 3.63 20.60
N TRP A 278 2.29 4.23 21.34
CA TRP A 278 3.49 4.77 20.71
C TRP A 278 4.38 3.67 20.10
N TYR A 279 4.38 2.47 20.65
CA TYR A 279 5.13 1.34 20.12
C TYR A 279 4.61 0.91 18.75
N HIS A 280 3.28 0.73 18.60
CA HIS A 280 2.65 0.37 17.31
C HIS A 280 2.92 1.41 16.22
N ARG A 281 2.93 2.70 16.61
CA ARG A 281 3.31 3.79 15.70
C ARG A 281 4.76 3.67 15.24
N LEU A 282 5.68 3.35 16.16
CA LEU A 282 7.09 3.17 15.81
C LEU A 282 7.31 1.95 14.93
N GLU A 283 6.62 0.84 15.18
CA GLU A 283 6.69 -0.36 14.34
C GLU A 283 6.23 -0.06 12.91
N LEU A 284 5.12 0.66 12.72
CA LEU A 284 4.68 1.04 11.38
C LEU A 284 5.67 2.02 10.70
N VAL A 285 6.19 3.01 11.44
CA VAL A 285 7.24 3.92 10.94
C VAL A 285 8.51 3.15 10.56
N TYR A 286 8.88 2.16 11.36
CA TYR A 286 9.99 1.26 11.05
C TYR A 286 9.76 0.51 9.74
N THR A 287 8.56 -0.07 9.56
CA THR A 287 8.18 -0.74 8.30
C THR A 287 8.30 0.20 7.11
N PHE A 288 7.76 1.42 7.21
CA PHE A 288 7.91 2.43 6.17
C PHE A 288 9.39 2.68 5.81
N ILE A 289 10.23 2.97 6.81
CA ILE A 289 11.63 3.29 6.56
C ILE A 289 12.36 2.11 5.90
N LYS A 290 12.14 0.88 6.37
CA LYS A 290 12.76 -0.32 5.82
C LYS A 290 12.34 -0.59 4.37
N VAL A 291 11.04 -0.57 4.10
CA VAL A 291 10.51 -0.79 2.75
C VAL A 291 10.99 0.30 1.79
N LEU A 292 10.97 1.56 2.20
CA LEU A 292 11.48 2.66 1.36
C LEU A 292 12.98 2.51 1.06
N HIS A 293 13.78 2.14 2.05
CA HIS A 293 15.21 1.90 1.84
C HIS A 293 15.45 0.77 0.83
N LEU A 294 14.67 -0.31 0.92
CA LEU A 294 14.72 -1.41 -0.04
C LEU A 294 14.33 -0.94 -1.44
N LEU A 295 13.20 -0.26 -1.59
CA LEU A 295 12.74 0.25 -2.89
C LEU A 295 13.75 1.20 -3.51
N TRP A 296 14.41 2.04 -2.71
CA TRP A 296 15.48 2.90 -3.20
C TRP A 296 16.68 2.09 -3.71
N ARG A 297 17.11 1.07 -2.97
CA ARG A 297 18.21 0.18 -3.42
C ARG A 297 17.84 -0.54 -4.71
N TRP A 298 16.62 -1.09 -4.78
CA TRP A 298 16.10 -1.73 -5.99
C TRP A 298 16.04 -0.77 -7.17
N SER A 299 15.55 0.47 -6.96
CA SER A 299 15.45 1.49 -8.01
C SER A 299 16.77 1.80 -8.70
N LYS A 300 17.90 1.71 -7.98
CA LYS A 300 19.24 1.92 -8.55
C LYS A 300 19.64 0.86 -9.57
N ASN A 301 18.98 -0.29 -9.56
CA ASN A 301 19.23 -1.39 -10.50
C ASN A 301 18.30 -1.32 -11.73
N LEU A 302 17.36 -0.38 -11.78
CA LEU A 302 16.42 -0.23 -12.90
C LEU A 302 16.98 0.76 -13.91
N THR A 303 17.60 0.26 -14.98
CA THR A 303 18.18 1.14 -16.02
C THR A 303 17.10 1.75 -16.91
N PRO A 304 17.34 2.92 -17.53
CA PRO A 304 16.43 3.50 -18.50
C PRO A 304 16.09 2.55 -19.65
N GLU A 305 17.07 1.79 -20.15
CA GLU A 305 16.88 0.83 -21.24
C GLU A 305 15.97 -0.32 -20.83
N TYR A 306 16.17 -0.87 -19.63
CA TYR A 306 15.34 -1.92 -19.07
C TYR A 306 13.89 -1.43 -18.91
N LEU A 307 13.69 -0.26 -18.32
CA LEU A 307 12.36 0.32 -18.15
C LEU A 307 11.69 0.63 -19.50
N LYS A 308 12.46 1.12 -20.49
CA LYS A 308 11.95 1.36 -21.84
C LYS A 308 11.41 0.10 -22.49
N GLN A 309 12.07 -1.05 -22.33
CA GLN A 309 11.59 -2.33 -22.88
C GLN A 309 10.24 -2.76 -22.29
N LEU A 310 9.95 -2.36 -21.05
CA LEU A 310 8.73 -2.75 -20.34
C LEU A 310 7.54 -1.83 -20.63
N PHE A 311 7.79 -0.53 -20.83
CA PHE A 311 6.73 0.47 -21.00
C PHE A 311 6.56 0.95 -22.44
N VAL A 312 7.58 0.82 -23.29
CA VAL A 312 7.48 1.14 -24.72
C VAL A 312 7.26 -0.14 -25.49
N THR A 313 6.04 -0.66 -25.47
CA THR A 313 5.62 -1.71 -26.39
C THR A 313 5.17 -1.07 -27.71
N GLU A 314 6.01 -1.20 -28.75
CA GLU A 314 5.64 -0.87 -30.13
C GLU A 314 4.39 -1.68 -30.53
N TYR A 315 3.31 -0.99 -30.89
CA TYR A 315 2.18 -1.55 -31.62
C TYR A 315 1.77 -0.60 -32.74
#